data_AF-A0A8C9BIN8-F1
#
_entry.id   AF-A0A8C9BIN8-F1
#
_cell.length_a   1.000
_cell.length_b   1.000
_cell.length_c   1.000
_cell.angle_alpha   90.00
_cell.angle_beta   90.00
_cell.angle_gamma   90.00
#
_symmetry.space_group_name_H-M   'P 1'
#
loop_
_entity.id
_entity.type
_entity.pdbx_description
1 polymer ?
#
loop_
_entity_poly.entity_id
_entity_poly.type
_entity_poly.pdbx_seq_one_letter_code
_entity_poly.pdbx_strand_id
1 'polypeptide(L)'
;MPSLGDLVRDWHRGAQAVARGDWDYALRLFSSVPEPSARMRFNVGCVHLLAGDPEAALQAFDQAVTKDACMAVGFFQRGVANFQLGR
;
A
#
# COMPACT_ATOMS: atom_id res chain seq x y z
N MET A 1 4.13 18.68 -10.57
CA MET A 1 4.01 17.92 -9.30
C MET A 1 2.56 17.96 -8.85
N PRO A 2 1.97 16.84 -8.39
CA PRO A 2 0.59 16.84 -7.89
C PRO A 2 0.43 17.78 -6.69
N SER A 3 -0.71 18.46 -6.58
CA SER A 3 -1.00 19.27 -5.39
C SER A 3 -1.35 18.37 -4.20
N LEU A 4 -1.26 18.89 -2.97
CA LEU A 4 -1.75 18.17 -1.78
C LEU A 4 -3.22 17.75 -1.92
N GLY A 5 -4.05 18.59 -2.55
CA GLY A 5 -5.46 18.28 -2.81
C GLY A 5 -5.63 17.11 -3.77
N ASP A 6 -4.79 17.01 -4.80
CA ASP A 6 -4.82 15.87 -5.73
C ASP A 6 -4.40 14.58 -5.03
N LEU A 7 -3.39 14.63 -4.16
CA LEU A 7 -2.95 13.48 -3.36
C LEU A 7 -4.05 12.96 -2.43
N VAL A 8 -4.76 13.85 -1.74
CA VAL A 8 -5.90 13.47 -0.88
C VAL A 8 -7.04 12.90 -1.70
N ARG A 9 -7.32 13.48 -2.88
CA ARG A 9 -8.38 13.00 -3.78
C ARG A 9 -8.07 11.60 -4.30
N ASP A 10 -6.85 11.36 -4.77
CA ASP A 10 -6.44 10.06 -5.29
C ASP A 10 -6.39 9.01 -4.18
N TRP A 11 -5.93 9.38 -2.98
CA TRP A 11 -5.99 8.51 -1.81
C TRP A 11 -7.44 8.10 -1.49
N HIS A 12 -8.37 9.07 -1.47
CA HIS A 12 -9.78 8.80 -1.21
C HIS A 12 -10.41 7.89 -2.26
N ARG A 13 -10.15 8.15 -3.54
CA ARG A 13 -10.60 7.29 -4.65
C ARG A 13 -10.02 5.88 -4.57
N GLY A 14 -8.75 5.76 -4.17
CA GLY A 14 -8.09 4.48 -3.99
C GLY A 14 -8.75 3.68 -2.87
N ALA A 15 -9.03 4.31 -1.72
CA ALA A 15 -9.77 3.67 -0.63
C ALA A 15 -11.17 3.21 -1.05
N GLN A 16 -11.88 4.00 -1.86
CA GLN A 16 -13.17 3.60 -2.43
C GLN A 16 -13.04 2.43 -3.41
N ALA A 17 -11.97 2.38 -4.21
CA ALA A 17 -11.70 1.27 -5.12
C ALA A 17 -11.43 -0.03 -4.35
N VAL A 18 -10.65 0.04 -3.26
CA VAL A 18 -10.44 -1.08 -2.32
C VAL A 18 -11.77 -1.58 -1.76
N ALA A 19 -12.64 -0.67 -1.31
CA ALA A 19 -13.96 -1.06 -0.78
C ALA A 19 -14.86 -1.77 -1.81
N ARG A 20 -14.61 -1.57 -3.11
CA ARG A 20 -15.34 -2.24 -4.21
C ARG A 20 -14.66 -3.50 -4.73
N GLY A 21 -13.48 -3.86 -4.22
CA GLY A 21 -12.71 -4.98 -4.76
C GLY A 21 -11.95 -4.66 -6.05
N ASP A 22 -11.85 -3.39 -6.44
CA ASP A 22 -11.17 -2.96 -7.67
C ASP A 22 -9.68 -2.71 -7.41
N TRP A 23 -8.93 -3.81 -7.31
CA TRP A 23 -7.52 -3.80 -6.90
C TRP A 23 -6.63 -3.06 -7.89
N ASP A 24 -6.82 -3.29 -9.20
CA ASP A 24 -6.02 -2.65 -10.25
C ASP A 24 -6.18 -1.14 -10.24
N TYR A 25 -7.41 -0.65 -10.04
CA TYR A 25 -7.64 0.79 -9.97
C TYR A 25 -7.09 1.38 -8.67
N ALA A 26 -7.22 0.68 -7.54
CA ALA A 26 -6.62 1.11 -6.27
C ALA A 26 -5.09 1.21 -6.37
N LEU A 27 -4.43 0.20 -6.94
CA LEU A 27 -2.97 0.18 -7.13
C LEU A 27 -2.51 1.32 -8.04
N ARG A 28 -3.25 1.59 -9.14
CA ARG A 28 -2.95 2.71 -10.05
C ARG A 28 -3.01 4.05 -9.33
N LEU A 29 -4.02 4.27 -8.50
CA LEU A 29 -4.20 5.52 -7.76
C LEU A 29 -3.15 5.70 -6.66
N PHE A 30 -2.77 4.64 -5.96
CA PHE A 30 -1.73 4.73 -4.93
C PHE A 30 -0.32 4.82 -5.51
N SER A 31 -0.10 4.32 -6.73
CA SER A 31 1.20 4.33 -7.42
C SER A 31 1.41 5.53 -8.35
N SER A 32 0.40 6.38 -8.56
CA SER A 32 0.48 7.55 -9.44
C SER A 32 1.36 8.68 -8.88
N VAL A 33 1.70 8.61 -7.59
CA VAL A 33 2.43 9.65 -6.87
C VAL A 33 3.94 9.45 -7.04
N PRO A 34 4.66 10.41 -7.64
CA PRO A 34 6.12 10.41 -7.61
C PRO A 34 6.60 10.49 -6.17
N GLU A 35 7.38 9.51 -5.74
CA GLU A 35 7.78 9.31 -4.33
C GLU A 35 6.63 9.16 -3.32
N PRO A 36 5.96 7.99 -3.28
CA PRO A 36 4.90 7.74 -2.34
C PRO A 36 5.36 7.89 -0.88
N SER A 37 4.46 8.37 -0.02
CA SER A 37 4.66 8.37 1.44
C SER A 37 4.68 6.94 1.99
N ALA A 38 5.21 6.74 3.20
CA ALA A 38 5.17 5.43 3.85
C ALA A 38 3.74 4.88 3.94
N ARG A 39 2.75 5.74 4.24
CA ARG A 39 1.33 5.36 4.26
C ARG A 39 0.78 4.92 2.90
N MET A 40 1.23 5.56 1.82
CA MET A 40 0.80 5.17 0.48
C MET A 40 1.37 3.80 0.09
N ARG A 41 2.64 3.54 0.42
CA ARG A 41 3.25 2.21 0.22
C ARG A 41 2.61 1.14 1.08
N PHE A 42 2.28 1.47 2.32
CA PHE A 42 1.50 0.59 3.19
C PHE A 42 0.16 0.23 2.55
N ASN A 43 -0.58 1.21 2.00
CA ASN A 43 -1.82 0.95 1.29
C ASN A 43 -1.62 0.04 0.08
N VAL A 44 -0.58 0.24 -0.73
CA VAL A 44 -0.22 -0.66 -1.85
C VAL A 44 -0.04 -2.10 -1.33
N GLY A 45 0.71 -2.29 -0.24
CA GLY A 45 0.90 -3.61 0.36
C GLY A 45 -0.41 -4.25 0.83
N CYS A 46 -1.31 -3.48 1.46
CA CYS A 46 -2.63 -3.97 1.84
C CYS A 46 -3.47 -4.39 0.63
N VAL A 47 -3.42 -3.65 -0.48
CA VAL A 47 -4.15 -4.02 -1.70
C VAL A 47 -3.60 -5.31 -2.29
N HIS A 48 -2.28 -5.49 -2.32
CA HIS A 48 -1.68 -6.75 -2.78
C HIS A 48 -2.07 -7.95 -1.90
N LEU A 49 -2.10 -7.81 -0.57
CA LEU A 49 -2.62 -8.87 0.31
C LEU A 49 -4.09 -9.20 0.01
N LEU A 50 -4.94 -8.19 -0.18
CA LEU A 50 -6.35 -8.39 -0.53
C LEU A 50 -6.53 -9.04 -1.92
N ALA A 51 -5.62 -8.75 -2.84
CA ALA A 51 -5.57 -9.36 -4.17
C ALA A 51 -4.94 -10.77 -4.18
N GLY A 52 -4.46 -11.28 -3.05
CA GLY A 52 -3.83 -12.60 -2.95
C GLY A 52 -2.38 -12.65 -3.45
N ASP A 53 -1.67 -11.52 -3.48
CA ASP A 53 -0.27 -11.41 -3.88
C ASP A 53 0.62 -11.01 -2.68
N PRO A 54 0.97 -11.95 -1.80
CA PRO A 54 1.76 -11.65 -0.60
C PRO A 54 3.22 -11.28 -0.91
N GLU A 55 3.76 -11.65 -2.07
CA GLU A 55 5.14 -11.29 -2.44
C GLU A 55 5.24 -9.80 -2.80
N ALA A 56 4.33 -9.30 -3.64
CA ALA A 56 4.27 -7.87 -3.94
C ALA A 56 3.91 -7.06 -2.68
N ALA A 57 3.05 -7.60 -1.81
CA ALA A 57 2.73 -6.97 -0.55
C ALA A 57 3.96 -6.81 0.36
N LEU A 58 4.77 -7.86 0.49
CA LEU A 58 6.00 -7.85 1.26
C LEU A 58 6.94 -6.74 0.79
N GLN A 59 7.16 -6.61 -0.53
CA GLN A 59 7.99 -5.55 -1.10
C GLN A 59 7.45 -4.14 -0.76
N ALA A 60 6.14 -3.95 -0.84
CA ALA A 60 5.53 -2.66 -0.52
C ALA A 60 5.64 -2.33 0.98
N PHE A 61 5.48 -3.32 1.86
CA PHE A 61 5.67 -3.12 3.31
C PHE A 61 7.13 -2.86 3.66
N ASP A 62 8.09 -3.53 3.04
CA ASP A 62 9.52 -3.26 3.20
C ASP A 62 9.84 -1.79 2.87
N GLN A 63 9.31 -1.29 1.76
CA GLN A 63 9.49 0.11 1.38
C GLN A 63 8.76 1.09 2.33
N ALA A 64 7.63 0.68 2.92
CA ALA A 64 6.89 1.48 3.89
C ALA A 64 7.67 1.64 5.20
N VAL A 65 8.11 0.53 5.81
CA VAL A 65 8.86 0.54 7.08
C VAL A 65 10.27 1.11 6.92
N THR A 66 10.86 1.01 5.73
CA THR A 66 12.13 1.68 5.42
C THR A 66 11.98 3.21 5.42
N LYS A 67 10.84 3.73 4.95
CA LYS A 67 10.57 5.18 4.91
C LYS A 67 10.06 5.72 6.26
N ASP A 68 9.37 4.90 7.04
CA ASP A 68 8.90 5.21 8.38
C ASP A 68 9.16 4.04 9.34
N ALA A 69 10.32 4.09 10.01
CA ALA A 69 10.74 3.05 10.95
C ALA A 69 9.87 3.00 12.24
N CYS A 70 9.01 3.99 12.46
CA CYS A 70 8.07 4.01 13.59
C CYS A 70 6.70 3.41 13.23
N MET A 71 6.48 2.99 11.98
CA MET A 71 5.22 2.41 11.52
C MET A 71 5.03 0.97 12.02
N ALA A 72 4.64 0.81 13.29
CA ALA A 72 4.41 -0.49 13.92
C ALA A 72 3.45 -1.39 13.11
N VAL A 73 2.37 -0.81 12.57
CA VAL A 73 1.41 -1.55 11.72
C VAL A 73 2.03 -2.05 10.42
N GLY A 74 3.05 -1.36 9.89
CA GLY A 74 3.78 -1.77 8.69
C GLY A 74 4.61 -3.03 8.95
N PHE A 75 5.31 -3.09 10.10
CA PHE A 75 6.01 -4.31 10.52
C PHE A 75 5.06 -5.48 10.79
N PHE A 76 3.90 -5.21 11.39
CA PHE A 76 2.88 -6.23 11.59
C PHE A 76 2.41 -6.84 10.26
N GLN A 77 2.02 -6.00 9.30
CA GLN A 77 1.54 -6.49 8.00
C GLN A 77 2.65 -7.16 7.17
N ARG A 78 3.89 -6.70 7.29
CA ARG A 78 5.06 -7.41 6.75
C ARG A 78 5.17 -8.83 7.32
N GLY A 79 4.92 -9.01 8.61
CA GLY A 79 4.84 -10.32 9.25
C GLY A 79 3.71 -11.18 8.70
N VAL A 80 2.52 -10.60 8.50
CA VAL A 80 1.38 -11.28 7.87
C VAL A 80 1.73 -11.77 6.46
N ALA A 81 2.41 -10.95 5.66
CA ALA A 81 2.86 -11.33 4.32
C ALA A 81 3.86 -12.50 4.35
N ASN A 82 4.87 -12.47 5.25
CA ASN A 82 5.80 -13.58 5.42
C ASN A 82 5.11 -14.86 5.88
N PHE A 83 4.14 -14.75 6.79
CA PHE A 83 3.34 -15.89 7.23
C PHE A 83 2.57 -16.54 6.07
N GLN A 84 1.96 -15.75 5.18
CA GLN A 84 1.29 -16.28 3.98
C GLN A 84 2.26 -16.92 2.99
N LEU A 85 3.52 -16.45 2.94
CA LEU A 85 4.59 -17.02 2.12
C LEU A 85 5.27 -18.24 2.77
N GLY A 86 4.97 -18.56 4.03
CA GLY A 86 5.63 -19.63 4.78
C GLY A 86 7.09 -19.33 5.15
N ARG A 87 7.43 -18.05 5.36
CA ARG A 87 8.77 -17.56 5.75
C ARG A 87 8.85 -17.18 7.22
#